data_AF-A0A7C3SEV1-F1
#
_entry.id   AF-A0A7C3SEV1-F1
#
_cell.length_a   1.000
_cell.length_b   1.000
_cell.length_c   1.000
_cell.angle_alpha   90.00
_cell.angle_beta   90.00
_cell.angle_gamma   90.00
#
_symmetry.space_group_name_H-M   'P 1'
#
loop_
_entity.id
_entity.type
_entity.pdbx_description
1 polymer ?
#
loop_
_entity_poly.entity_id
_entity_poly.type
_entity_poly.pdbx_seq_one_letter_code
_entity_poly.pdbx_strand_id
1 'polypeptide(L)'
;MVEDVDKLIKTYVYPILKKECDRLEIPIDFIKGVYGCYYRDFTVGIVEEVRENGNLVGVIIRIADCNNARGVLKTFFHEMFHVREMLYGKKAFSELRADIYAEKRILQLTLGLE
;
A
#
# COMPACT_ATOMS: atom_id res chain seq x y z
N MET A 1 -12.46 14.29 -15.37
CA MET A 1 -12.56 12.84 -15.65
C MET A 1 -12.02 12.13 -14.42
N VAL A 2 -12.74 11.16 -13.86
CA VAL A 2 -12.19 10.32 -12.79
C VAL A 2 -11.10 9.48 -13.45
N GLU A 3 -9.84 9.66 -13.06
CA GLU A 3 -8.78 8.77 -13.52
C GLU A 3 -9.01 7.39 -12.93
N ASP A 4 -8.93 6.37 -13.76
CA ASP A 4 -9.04 4.97 -13.34
C ASP A 4 -7.93 4.69 -12.31
N VAL A 5 -8.31 4.34 -11.09
CA VAL A 5 -7.39 4.05 -9.98
C VAL A 5 -6.38 2.96 -10.37
N ASP A 6 -6.76 1.98 -11.20
CA ASP A 6 -5.84 0.94 -11.66
C ASP A 6 -4.78 1.50 -12.62
N LYS A 7 -5.14 2.52 -13.42
CA LYS A 7 -4.17 3.23 -14.25
C LYS A 7 -3.19 4.03 -13.37
N LEU A 8 -3.69 4.67 -12.32
CA LEU A 8 -2.85 5.40 -11.36
C LEU A 8 -1.90 4.45 -10.61
N ILE A 9 -2.38 3.29 -10.17
CA ILE A 9 -1.55 2.26 -9.52
C ILE A 9 -0.42 1.81 -10.47
N LYS A 10 -0.75 1.47 -11.72
CA LYS A 10 0.25 1.08 -12.72
C LYS A 10 1.29 2.17 -12.97
N THR A 11 0.86 3.44 -12.96
CA THR A 11 1.71 4.58 -13.28
C THR A 11 2.60 5.00 -12.12
N TYR A 12 2.08 4.97 -10.88
CA TYR A 12 2.74 5.59 -9.72
C TYR A 12 3.18 4.60 -8.65
N VAL A 13 2.51 3.45 -8.50
CA VAL A 13 2.81 2.48 -7.43
C VAL A 13 3.78 1.39 -7.90
N TYR A 14 3.49 0.71 -9.00
CA TYR A 14 4.36 -0.37 -9.47
C TYR A 14 5.82 0.03 -9.71
N PRO A 15 6.14 1.24 -10.22
CA PRO A 15 7.53 1.66 -10.36
C PRO A 15 8.31 1.73 -9.06
N ILE A 16 7.64 1.95 -7.92
CA ILE A 16 8.28 2.13 -6.61
C ILE A 16 8.07 0.95 -5.66
N LEU A 17 7.21 -0.02 -6.02
CA LEU A 17 6.81 -1.12 -5.15
C LEU A 17 7.99 -1.89 -4.59
N LYS A 18 8.90 -2.37 -5.45
CA LYS A 18 10.09 -3.13 -5.02
C LYS A 18 10.94 -2.34 -4.02
N LYS A 19 11.18 -1.06 -4.32
CA LYS A 19 12.00 -0.20 -3.47
C LYS A 19 11.37 -0.01 -2.09
N GLU A 20 10.05 0.12 -2.04
CA GLU A 20 9.33 0.25 -0.78
C GLU A 20 9.30 -1.07 0.01
N CYS A 21 9.16 -2.21 -0.67
CA CYS A 21 9.35 -3.54 -0.09
C CYS A 21 10.74 -3.69 0.55
N ASP A 22 11.81 -3.37 -0.21
CA ASP A 22 13.19 -3.43 0.28
C ASP A 22 13.38 -2.53 1.52
N ARG A 23 12.81 -1.32 1.50
CA ARG A 23 12.87 -0.36 2.62
C ARG A 23 12.20 -0.86 3.90
N LEU A 24 11.13 -1.63 3.75
CA LEU A 24 10.34 -2.14 4.86
C LEU A 24 10.70 -3.57 5.25
N GLU A 25 11.70 -4.16 4.58
CA GLU A 25 12.11 -5.55 4.76
C GLU A 25 10.96 -6.54 4.47
N ILE A 26 10.10 -6.18 3.51
CA ILE A 26 8.98 -7.02 3.06
C ILE A 26 9.44 -7.81 1.82
N PRO A 27 9.41 -9.15 1.83
CA PRO A 27 9.66 -9.93 0.63
C PRO A 27 8.69 -9.54 -0.48
N ILE A 28 9.19 -9.20 -1.68
CA ILE A 28 8.33 -8.72 -2.77
C ILE A 28 7.27 -9.75 -3.19
N ASP A 29 7.61 -11.04 -3.10
CA ASP A 29 6.73 -12.17 -3.37
C ASP A 29 5.63 -12.35 -2.32
N PHE A 30 5.77 -11.71 -1.15
CA PHE A 30 4.70 -11.61 -0.16
C PHE A 30 3.59 -10.65 -0.60
N ILE A 31 3.89 -9.66 -1.46
CA ILE A 31 2.89 -8.80 -2.08
C ILE A 31 2.35 -9.48 -3.35
N LYS A 32 1.18 -10.10 -3.26
CA LYS A 32 0.51 -10.79 -4.38
C LYS A 32 -0.12 -9.85 -5.39
N GLY A 33 -0.29 -8.58 -5.04
CA GLY A 33 -0.67 -7.53 -5.97
C GLY A 33 -1.13 -6.24 -5.28
N VAL A 34 -1.25 -5.20 -6.09
CA VAL A 34 -1.83 -3.91 -5.71
C VAL A 34 -2.93 -3.59 -6.72
N TYR A 35 -4.15 -3.33 -6.25
CA TYR A 35 -5.33 -3.10 -7.10
C TYR A 35 -6.24 -2.04 -6.49
N GLY A 36 -7.10 -1.43 -7.31
CA GLY A 36 -8.20 -0.62 -6.80
C GLY A 36 -9.17 -1.43 -5.93
N CYS A 37 -9.85 -0.76 -5.01
CA CYS A 37 -11.01 -1.31 -4.32
C CYS A 37 -12.16 -1.55 -5.32
N TYR A 38 -12.79 -2.72 -5.28
CA TYR A 38 -13.96 -3.04 -6.11
C TYR A 38 -15.23 -2.30 -5.69
N TYR A 39 -15.32 -1.84 -4.45
CA TYR A 39 -16.45 -1.09 -3.92
C TYR A 39 -16.08 0.38 -3.72
N ARG A 40 -16.82 1.28 -4.36
CA ARG A 40 -16.68 2.74 -4.21
C ARG A 40 -16.95 3.24 -2.78
N ASP A 41 -17.53 2.40 -1.92
CA ASP A 41 -17.90 2.75 -0.55
C ASP A 41 -16.77 2.52 0.47
N PHE A 42 -15.65 1.90 0.08
CA PHE A 42 -14.47 1.83 0.95
C PHE A 42 -13.73 3.15 0.90
N THR A 43 -13.88 3.92 1.99
CA THR A 43 -13.19 5.20 2.21
C THR A 43 -11.73 5.04 2.61
N VAL A 44 -11.25 3.81 2.80
CA VAL A 44 -9.89 3.49 3.25
C VAL A 44 -9.30 2.33 2.44
N GLY A 45 -7.98 2.34 2.26
CA GLY A 45 -7.26 1.20 1.70
C GLY A 45 -7.33 0.01 2.64
N ILE A 46 -6.99 -1.18 2.14
CA ILE A 46 -7.05 -2.41 2.93
C ILE A 46 -5.92 -3.36 2.52
N VAL A 47 -5.34 -4.05 3.51
CA VAL A 47 -4.52 -5.24 3.30
C VAL A 47 -5.41 -6.49 3.36
N GLU A 48 -5.59 -7.16 2.23
CA GLU A 48 -6.28 -8.46 2.14
C GLU A 48 -5.27 -9.59 2.34
N GLU A 49 -5.49 -10.45 3.34
CA GLU A 49 -4.66 -11.63 3.55
C GLU A 49 -4.90 -12.71 2.48
N VAL A 50 -3.81 -13.26 1.95
CA VAL A 50 -3.85 -14.45 1.08
C VAL A 50 -3.37 -15.65 1.89
N ARG A 51 -4.26 -16.63 2.06
CA ARG A 51 -3.99 -17.84 2.85
C ARG A 51 -4.07 -19.10 2.00
N GLU A 52 -3.13 -20.00 2.20
CA GLU A 52 -3.12 -21.35 1.63
C GLU A 52 -2.99 -22.37 2.75
N ASN A 53 -3.90 -23.36 2.79
CA ASN A 53 -3.94 -24.38 3.84
C ASN A 53 -3.92 -23.79 5.28
N GLY A 54 -4.53 -22.62 5.47
CA GLY A 54 -4.58 -21.90 6.75
C GLY A 54 -3.36 -21.01 7.04
N ASN A 55 -2.27 -21.14 6.29
CA ASN A 55 -1.06 -20.35 6.45
C ASN A 55 -1.13 -19.05 5.64
N LEU A 56 -0.67 -17.94 6.22
CA LEU A 56 -0.53 -16.67 5.52
C LEU A 56 0.64 -16.78 4.53
N VAL A 57 0.35 -16.69 3.23
CA VAL A 57 1.35 -16.81 2.15
C VAL A 57 1.61 -15.49 1.42
N GLY A 58 0.84 -14.45 1.76
CA GLY A 58 1.02 -13.11 1.22
C GLY A 58 -0.18 -12.22 1.46
N VAL A 59 -0.17 -11.07 0.80
CA VAL A 59 -1.21 -10.06 0.89
C VAL A 59 -1.50 -9.43 -0.46
N ILE A 60 -2.72 -8.91 -0.61
CA ILE A 60 -3.11 -8.00 -1.67
C ILE A 60 -3.35 -6.64 -1.05
N ILE A 61 -2.78 -5.59 -1.62
CA ILE A 61 -3.02 -4.21 -1.20
C ILE A 61 -4.15 -3.63 -2.05
N ARG A 62 -5.20 -3.17 -1.39
CA ARG A 62 -6.34 -2.48 -1.99
C ARG A 62 -6.21 -0.99 -1.80
N ILE A 63 -6.22 -0.24 -2.90
CA ILE A 63 -6.16 1.21 -2.89
C ILE A 63 -7.58 1.76 -3.00
N ALA A 64 -7.97 2.56 -2.02
CA ALA A 64 -9.25 3.29 -2.00
C ALA A 64 -9.43 4.12 -3.27
N ASP A 65 -10.68 4.38 -3.65
CA ASP A 65 -11.02 5.17 -4.84
C ASP A 65 -10.42 6.60 -4.71
N CYS A 66 -9.30 6.81 -5.40
CA CYS A 66 -8.52 8.03 -5.39
C CYS A 66 -8.39 8.54 -6.82
N ASN A 67 -8.67 9.83 -7.03
CA ASN A 67 -8.68 10.43 -8.37
C ASN A 67 -7.37 11.14 -8.74
N ASN A 68 -6.29 10.94 -7.98
CA ASN A 68 -5.01 11.58 -8.22
C ASN A 68 -3.82 10.76 -7.67
N ALA A 69 -2.62 11.03 -8.21
CA ALA A 69 -1.38 10.34 -7.85
C ALA A 69 -1.07 10.40 -6.35
N ARG A 70 -1.26 11.56 -5.70
CA ARG A 70 -0.95 11.73 -4.27
C ARG A 70 -1.84 10.83 -3.40
N GLY A 71 -3.13 10.75 -3.70
CA GLY A 71 -4.08 9.89 -2.97
C GLY A 71 -3.68 8.42 -3.07
N VAL A 72 -3.44 7.95 -4.29
CA VAL A 72 -2.99 6.56 -4.54
C VAL A 72 -1.68 6.24 -3.82
N LEU A 73 -0.69 7.14 -3.90
CA LEU A 73 0.58 6.95 -3.20
C LEU A 73 0.43 6.98 -1.68
N LYS A 74 -0.41 7.88 -1.14
CA LYS A 74 -0.67 7.95 0.29
C LYS A 74 -1.26 6.64 0.80
N THR A 75 -2.33 6.16 0.16
CA THR A 75 -2.95 4.89 0.54
C THR A 75 -1.97 3.74 0.39
N PHE A 76 -1.20 3.68 -0.70
CA PHE A 76 -0.19 2.65 -0.89
C PHE A 76 0.84 2.61 0.26
N PHE A 77 1.45 3.74 0.63
CA PHE A 77 2.42 3.77 1.72
C PHE A 77 1.80 3.47 3.08
N HIS A 78 0.58 3.92 3.31
CA HIS A 78 -0.18 3.63 4.51
C HIS A 78 -0.38 2.10 4.65
N GLU A 79 -0.90 1.44 3.62
CA GLU A 79 -1.11 -0.01 3.63
C GLU A 79 0.21 -0.80 3.70
N MET A 80 1.27 -0.35 3.02
CA MET A 80 2.60 -0.97 3.13
C MET A 80 3.13 -0.97 4.56
N PHE A 81 2.84 0.09 5.34
CA PHE A 81 3.18 0.14 6.74
C PHE A 81 2.42 -0.93 7.54
N HIS A 82 1.13 -1.13 7.26
CA HIS A 82 0.33 -2.20 7.88
C HIS A 82 0.86 -3.59 7.54
N VAL A 83 1.25 -3.83 6.29
CA VAL A 83 1.91 -5.09 5.89
C VAL A 83 3.17 -5.34 6.70
N ARG A 84 4.00 -4.31 6.89
CA ARG A 84 5.18 -4.39 7.77
C ARG A 84 4.75 -4.77 9.19
N GLU A 85 3.82 -4.04 9.80
CA GLU A 85 3.40 -4.30 11.19
C GLU A 85 2.84 -5.72 11.37
N MET A 86 2.11 -6.23 10.38
CA MET A 86 1.59 -7.59 10.34
C MET A 86 2.72 -8.63 10.35
N LEU A 87 3.78 -8.45 9.54
CA LEU A 87 4.93 -9.37 9.51
C LEU A 87 5.73 -9.40 10.83
N TYR A 88 5.80 -8.29 11.56
CA TYR A 88 6.42 -8.27 12.90
C TYR A 88 5.45 -8.70 14.01
N GLY A 89 4.31 -9.32 13.68
CA GLY A 89 3.41 -9.93 14.65
C GLY A 89 2.56 -8.95 15.46
N LYS A 90 2.42 -7.69 15.02
CA LYS A 90 1.52 -6.74 15.68
C LYS A 90 0.08 -7.01 15.27
N LYS A 91 -0.80 -7.17 16.26
CA LYS A 91 -2.25 -7.41 16.06
C LYS A 91 -3.08 -6.14 15.92
N ALA A 92 -2.53 -5.00 16.34
CA ALA A 92 -3.20 -3.70 16.26
C ALA A 92 -2.31 -2.76 15.44
N PHE A 93 -2.86 -2.29 14.32
CA PHE A 93 -2.21 -1.36 13.42
C PHE A 93 -2.34 0.06 13.95
N SER A 94 -1.27 0.84 13.85
CA SER A 94 -1.34 2.25 14.24
C SER A 94 -1.60 3.13 13.02
N GLU A 95 -2.87 3.48 12.80
CA GLU A 95 -3.31 4.40 11.73
C GLU A 95 -2.49 5.69 11.68
N LEU A 96 -2.27 6.32 12.84
CA LEU A 96 -1.47 7.55 12.92
C LEU A 96 -0.02 7.33 12.44
N ARG A 97 0.59 6.20 12.79
CA ARG A 97 1.96 5.90 12.35
C ARG A 97 2.01 5.58 10.85
N ALA A 98 1.00 4.89 10.34
CA ALA A 98 0.85 4.62 8.92
C ALA A 98 0.67 5.92 8.11
N ASP A 99 -0.15 6.87 8.61
CA ASP A 99 -0.31 8.19 8.00
C ASP A 99 0.96 9.03 8.05
N ILE A 100 1.64 9.08 9.21
CA ILE A 100 2.93 9.78 9.33
C ILE A 100 3.96 9.17 8.37
N TYR A 101 3.99 7.84 8.27
CA TYR A 101 4.86 7.14 7.33
C TYR A 101 4.53 7.54 5.89
N ALA A 102 3.26 7.50 5.50
CA ALA A 102 2.82 7.84 4.15
C ALA A 102 3.18 9.29 3.77
N GLU A 103 2.91 10.26 4.64
CA GLU A 103 3.25 11.66 4.40
C GLU A 103 4.77 11.88 4.31
N LYS A 104 5.54 11.21 5.17
CA LYS A 104 7.01 11.22 5.08
C LYS A 104 7.50 10.70 3.72
N ARG A 105 6.93 9.60 3.23
CA ARG A 105 7.33 9.00 1.94
C ARG A 105 6.95 9.89 0.76
N ILE A 106 5.77 10.49 0.78
CA ILE A 106 5.35 11.47 -0.25
C ILE A 106 6.31 12.66 -0.29
N LEU A 107 6.69 13.20 0.88
CA LEU A 107 7.66 14.29 0.96
C LEU A 107 9.03 13.87 0.39
N GLN A 108 9.51 12.68 0.76
CA GLN A 108 10.79 12.15 0.26
C GLN A 108 10.79 11.98 -1.26
N LEU A 109 9.72 11.43 -1.85
CA LEU A 109 9.56 11.33 -3.30
C LEU A 109 9.53 12.71 -3.98
N THR A 110 8.80 13.67 -3.40
CA THR A 110 8.65 15.01 -3.97
C THR A 110 9.99 15.77 -3.99
N LEU A 111 10.83 15.57 -2.98
CA LEU A 111 12.13 16.21 -2.85
C LEU A 111 13.28 15.44 -3.52
N GLY A 112 13.02 14.27 -4.13
CA GLY A 112 14.06 13.41 -4.69
C GLY A 112 15.02 12.83 -3.63
N LEU A 113 14.57 12.77 -2.38
CA LEU A 113 15.33 12.23 -1.25
C LEU A 113 15.07 10.72 -1.17
N GLU A 114 15.87 9.97 -1.93
CA GLU A 114 15.72 8.52 -2.10
C GLU A 114 16.07 7.68 -0.88
#